data_AF-A0A497LLY3-F1
#
_entry.id   AF-A0A497LLY3-F1
#
_cell.length_a   1.000
_cell.length_b   1.000
_cell.length_c   1.000
_cell.angle_alpha   90.00
_cell.angle_beta   90.00
_cell.angle_gamma   90.00
#
_symmetry.space_group_name_H-M   'P 1'
#
loop_
_entity.id
_entity.type
_entity.pdbx_description
1 polymer ?
#
loop_
_entity_poly.entity_id
_entity_poly.type
_entity_poly.pdbx_seq_one_letter_code
_entity_poly.pdbx_strand_id
1 'polypeptide(L)' 'TSGKYGFQPHSRPLDEHLRFGYVNLDKPSGPSSHEVTAWVKKILGLSRAGHGGTLEAWGRAGEILL' A
#
# COMPACT_ATOMS: atom_id res chain seq x y z
N THR A 1 31.24 2.93 5.17
CA THR A 1 30.45 1.69 5.12
C THR A 1 31.11 0.70 4.15
N SER A 2 30.92 -0.61 4.32
CA SER A 2 31.52 -1.67 3.49
C SER A 2 30.50 -2.19 2.47
N GLY A 3 30.90 -2.36 1.20
CA GLY A 3 30.02 -2.86 0.13
C GLY A 3 29.66 -4.35 0.20
N LYS A 4 30.14 -5.06 1.23
CA LYS A 4 29.87 -6.48 1.45
C LYS A 4 28.51 -6.76 2.10
N TYR A 5 27.82 -5.72 2.58
CA TYR A 5 26.61 -5.87 3.38
C TYR A 5 25.49 -4.97 2.87
N GLY A 6 24.27 -5.54 2.80
CA GLY A 6 23.08 -4.85 2.34
C GLY A 6 23.10 -4.51 0.85
N PHE A 7 22.14 -3.68 0.45
CA PHE A 7 21.98 -3.22 -0.92
C PHE A 7 21.72 -1.72 -0.94
N GLN A 8 22.27 -1.02 -1.93
CA GLN A 8 21.83 0.34 -2.25
C GLN A 8 20.32 0.32 -2.54
N PRO A 9 19.53 1.33 -2.13
CA PRO A 9 18.08 1.30 -2.28
C PRO A 9 17.61 1.00 -3.71
N HIS A 10 18.29 1.53 -4.73
CA HIS A 10 17.97 1.32 -6.14
C HIS A 10 18.55 0.05 -6.76
N SER A 11 19.29 -0.73 -5.98
CA SER A 11 19.96 -1.97 -6.43
C SER A 11 19.55 -3.18 -5.59
N ARG A 12 18.45 -3.08 -4.84
CA ARG A 12 17.91 -4.21 -4.08
C ARG A 12 17.35 -5.25 -5.07
N PRO A 13 17.53 -6.54 -4.77
CA PRO A 13 16.70 -7.57 -5.37
C PRO A 13 15.20 -7.30 -5.16
N LEU A 14 14.35 -7.83 -6.04
CA LEU A 14 12.91 -7.55 -6.03
C LEU A 14 12.23 -7.95 -4.71
N ASP A 15 12.60 -9.07 -4.13
CA ASP A 15 12.11 -9.55 -2.83
C ASP A 15 12.43 -8.56 -1.71
N GLU A 16 13.64 -7.99 -1.71
CA GLU A 16 14.04 -6.96 -0.76
C GLU A 16 13.31 -5.62 -1.00
N HIS A 17 13.00 -5.29 -2.25
CA HIS A 17 12.12 -4.17 -2.59
C HIS A 17 10.70 -4.37 -2.06
N LEU A 18 10.11 -5.57 -2.22
CA LEU A 18 8.77 -5.86 -1.72
C LEU A 18 8.72 -5.89 -0.18
N ARG A 19 9.77 -6.40 0.45
CA ARG A 19 9.86 -6.51 1.92
C ARG A 19 10.00 -5.16 2.62
N PHE A 20 10.74 -4.23 2.02
CA PHE A 20 11.07 -2.93 2.62
C PHE A 20 10.50 -1.72 1.84
N GLY A 21 9.56 -1.98 0.93
CA GLY A 21 8.95 -0.96 0.08
C GLY A 21 7.72 -0.31 0.67
N TYR A 22 7.35 0.84 0.09
CA TYR A 22 6.06 1.49 0.26
C TYR A 22 5.52 1.85 -1.12
N VAL A 23 4.20 1.87 -1.25
CA VAL A 23 3.52 2.28 -2.49
C VAL A 23 2.77 3.57 -2.17
N ASN A 24 3.06 4.62 -2.94
CA ASN A 24 2.26 5.83 -2.91
C ASN A 24 0.97 5.58 -3.71
N LEU A 25 -0.05 5.08 -3.02
CA LEU A 25 -1.30 4.64 -3.63
C LEU A 25 -2.34 5.76 -3.61
N ASP A 26 -2.91 6.06 -4.77
CA ASP A 26 -4.11 6.90 -4.88
C ASP A 26 -5.35 6.05 -4.56
N LYS A 27 -5.98 6.29 -3.40
CA LYS A 27 -7.07 5.43 -2.91
C LYS A 27 -8.37 5.80 -3.60
N PRO A 28 -9.04 4.87 -4.32
CA PRO A 28 -10.34 5.17 -4.92
C PRO A 28 -11.42 5.44 -3.85
N SER A 29 -12.41 6.27 -4.19
CA SER A 29 -13.65 6.41 -3.41
C SER A 29 -14.47 5.10 -3.46
N GLY A 30 -15.22 4.80 -2.39
CA GLY A 30 -15.97 3.56 -2.26
C GLY A 30 -15.38 2.59 -1.23
N PRO A 31 -14.27 1.87 -1.51
CA PRO A 31 -13.72 0.90 -0.58
C PRO A 31 -13.04 1.57 0.62
N SER A 32 -13.07 0.87 1.75
CA SER A 32 -12.31 1.24 2.94
C SER A 32 -10.81 1.12 2.70
N SER A 33 -10.02 1.84 3.52
CA SER A 33 -8.55 1.74 3.48
C SER A 33 -8.04 0.32 3.77
N HIS A 34 -8.78 -0.45 4.59
CA HIS A 34 -8.47 -1.85 4.89
C HIS A 34 -8.70 -2.77 3.68
N GLU A 35 -9.80 -2.57 2.94
CA GLU A 35 -10.08 -3.35 1.72
C GLU A 35 -9.03 -3.11 0.65
N VAL A 36 -8.69 -1.85 0.39
CA VAL A 36 -7.63 -1.50 -0.59
C VAL A 36 -6.30 -2.12 -0.18
N THR A 37 -5.94 -2.08 1.10
CA THR A 37 -4.72 -2.73 1.62
C THR A 37 -4.75 -4.24 1.41
N ALA A 38 -5.91 -4.90 1.65
CA ALA A 38 -6.08 -6.32 1.44
C ALA A 38 -5.96 -6.72 -0.04
N TRP A 39 -6.45 -5.89 -0.96
CA TRP A 39 -6.28 -6.11 -2.41
C TRP A 39 -4.83 -6.01 -2.83
N VAL A 40 -4.10 -4.97 -2.41
CA VAL A 40 -2.66 -4.83 -2.70
C VAL A 40 -1.89 -6.04 -2.18
N LYS A 41 -2.16 -6.47 -0.93
CA LYS A 41 -1.57 -7.68 -0.34
C LYS A 41 -1.82 -8.92 -1.22
N LYS A 42 -3.05 -9.11 -1.69
CA LYS A 42 -3.44 -10.26 -2.51
C LYS A 42 -2.82 -10.22 -3.91
N ILE A 43 -2.84 -9.07 -4.58
CA ILE A 43 -2.29 -8.89 -5.94
C ILE A 43 -0.78 -9.18 -5.95
N LEU A 44 -0.06 -8.71 -4.93
CA LEU A 44 1.40 -8.88 -4.84
C LEU A 44 1.83 -10.16 -4.11
N GLY A 45 0.88 -11.01 -3.67
CA GLY A 45 1.20 -12.26 -2.97
C GLY A 45 1.93 -12.07 -1.63
N LEU A 46 1.67 -10.95 -0.92
CA LEU A 46 2.43 -10.59 0.28
C LEU A 46 1.86 -11.26 1.54
N SER A 47 2.75 -11.62 2.48
CA SER A 47 2.34 -12.14 3.79
C SER A 47 1.76 -11.05 4.71
N ARG A 48 2.20 -9.79 4.55
CA ARG A 48 1.79 -8.63 5.36
C ARG A 48 1.78 -7.35 4.52
N ALA A 49 0.79 -6.50 4.76
CA ALA A 49 0.69 -5.13 4.26
C ALA A 49 -0.08 -4.26 5.28
N GLY A 50 0.10 -2.94 5.24
CA GLY A 50 -0.58 -1.98 6.10
C GLY A 50 -0.67 -0.60 5.43
N HIS A 51 -1.52 0.29 5.96
CA HIS A 51 -1.67 1.66 5.47
C HIS A 51 -1.23 2.69 6.52
N GLY A 52 -0.76 3.86 6.07
CA GLY A 52 -0.25 4.92 6.96
C GLY A 52 -1.33 5.70 7.73
N GLY A 53 -2.60 5.56 7.34
CA GLY A 53 -3.73 6.19 8.00
C GLY A 53 -5.04 5.81 7.30
N THR A 54 -6.16 5.93 8.00
CA THR A 54 -7.48 5.61 7.43
C THR A 54 -8.02 6.84 6.71
N LEU A 55 -8.26 6.71 5.41
CA LEU A 55 -9.07 7.65 4.65
C LEU A 55 -10.53 7.17 4.64
N GLU A 56 -11.46 8.12 4.78
CA GLU A 56 -12.90 7.85 4.76
C GLU A 56 -13.35 7.20 3.45
N ALA A 57 -14.25 6.24 3.56
CA ALA A 57 -14.93 5.63 2.43
C ALA A 57 -16.12 6.53 2.05
N TRP A 58 -15.91 7.50 1.15
CA TRP A 58 -17.06 8.26 0.63
C TRP A 58 -17.91 7.37 -0.29
N GLY A 59 -19.19 7.22 0.05
CA GLY A 59 -20.18 6.48 -0.76
C GLY A 59 -21.41 5.99 0.01
N ARG A 60 -22.24 6.90 0.55
CA ARG A 60 -23.70 6.65 0.55
C ARG A 60 -24.26 7.35 -0.68
N ALA A 61 -24.77 6.58 -1.62
CA ALA A 61 -25.68 7.12 -2.62
C ALA A 61 -26.89 7.71 -1.88
N GLY A 62 -27.12 9.02 -2.02
CA GLY A 62 -28.43 9.60 -1.67
C GLY A 62 -28.52 10.79 -0.72
N GLU A 63 -27.48 11.58 -0.47
CA GLU A 63 -27.69 12.92 0.13
C GLU A 63 -26.99 13.99 -0.71
N ILE A 64 -27.79 14.58 -1.61
CA ILE A 64 -27.61 15.96 -2.04
C ILE A 64 -27.70 16.79 -0.77
N LEU A 65 -26.62 17.47 -0.40
CA LEU A 65 -26.66 18.59 0.53
C LEU A 65 -27.65 19.61 -0.05
N LEU A 66 -28.83 19.71 0.57
CA LEU A 66 -29.62 20.95 0.61
C LEU A 66 -28.95 21.91 1.60
#